data_AF-A0A4R3VRK6-F1
#
_entry.id   AF-A0A4R3VRK6-F1
#
_cell.length_a   1.000
_cell.length_b   1.000
_cell.length_c   1.000
_cell.angle_alpha   90.00
_cell.angle_beta   90.00
_cell.angle_gamma   90.00
#
_symmetry.space_group_name_H-M   'P 1'
#
loop_
_entity.id
_entity.type
_entity.pdbx_description
1 polymer ?
#
loop_
_entity_poly.entity_id
_entity_poly.type
_entity_poly.pdbx_seq_one_letter_code
_entity_poly.pdbx_strand_id
1 'polypeptide(L)'
;MDIKTHEIDNHKIAEISAEEVLIAKLEDALDITGTLYYDGYDRVILYQKNLTPAFFDLKTKIAGDILQKFTQYQMSITIVGNFESYDSQSLA
;
A
#
# COMPACT_ATOMS: atom_id res chain seq x y z
N MET A 1 -5.50 -12.96 3.60
CA MET A 1 -5.69 -11.69 2.86
C MET A 1 -7.11 -11.64 2.33
N ASP A 2 -7.88 -10.63 2.72
CA ASP A 2 -9.22 -10.37 2.23
C ASP A 2 -9.25 -9.03 1.50
N ILE A 3 -9.91 -9.00 0.33
CA ILE A 3 -10.10 -7.79 -0.46
C ILE A 3 -11.57 -7.41 -0.41
N LYS A 4 -11.86 -6.23 0.14
CA LYS A 4 -13.19 -5.62 0.10
C LYS A 4 -13.23 -4.57 -1.00
N THR A 5 -14.15 -4.72 -1.94
CA THR A 5 -14.37 -3.76 -3.02
C THR A 5 -15.23 -2.60 -2.52
N HIS A 6 -14.81 -1.38 -2.82
CA HIS A 6 -15.65 -0.19 -2.78
C HIS A 6 -15.73 0.43 -4.16
N GLU A 7 -16.89 0.97 -4.52
CA GLU A 7 -17.10 1.66 -5.79
C GLU A 7 -17.66 3.05 -5.52
N ILE A 8 -16.88 4.08 -5.85
CA ILE A 8 -17.21 5.49 -5.58
C ILE A 8 -16.81 6.31 -6.80
N ASP A 9 -17.72 7.14 -7.30
CA ASP A 9 -17.47 8.04 -8.44
C ASP A 9 -16.79 7.33 -9.63
N ASN A 10 -17.24 6.11 -9.94
CA ASN A 10 -16.72 5.25 -11.01
C ASN A 10 -15.26 4.79 -10.83
N HIS A 11 -14.73 4.84 -9.60
CA HIS A 11 -13.45 4.25 -9.21
C HIS A 11 -13.68 2.97 -8.44
N LYS A 12 -12.87 1.95 -8.75
CA LYS A 12 -12.91 0.64 -8.08
C LYS A 12 -11.76 0.55 -7.10
N ILE A 13 -12.10 0.54 -5.81
CA ILE A 13 -11.16 0.65 -4.69
C ILE A 13 -11.05 -0.70 -4.00
N ALA A 14 -9.82 -1.20 -3.86
CA ALA A 14 -9.52 -2.38 -3.08
C ALA A 14 -9.13 -1.98 -1.65
N GLU A 15 -9.95 -2.30 -0.66
CA GLU A 15 -9.51 -2.30 0.73
C GLU A 15 -8.96 -3.66 1.09
N ILE A 16 -7.66 -3.73 1.36
CA ILE A 16 -6.98 -4.97 1.71
C ILE A 16 -6.87 -5.06 3.22
N SER A 17 -7.35 -6.17 3.77
CA SER A 17 -7.19 -6.49 5.18
C SER A 17 -6.48 -7.82 5.35
N ALA A 18 -5.44 -7.83 6.19
CA ALA A 18 -4.74 -9.02 6.63
C ALA A 18 -4.20 -8.82 8.05
N GLU A 19 -3.99 -9.92 8.77
CA GLU A 19 -3.32 -9.89 10.07
C GLU A 19 -1.80 -9.82 9.94
N GLU A 20 -1.26 -10.22 8.78
CA GLU A 20 0.16 -10.24 8.48
C GLU A 20 0.65 -9.03 7.66
N VAL A 21 1.98 -8.88 7.61
CA VAL A 21 2.66 -7.97 6.68
C VAL A 21 2.51 -8.54 5.28
N LEU A 22 1.94 -7.75 4.37
CA LEU A 22 1.74 -8.12 2.96
C LEU A 22 2.85 -7.57 2.08
N ILE A 23 3.39 -6.38 2.39
CA ILE A 23 4.46 -5.76 1.63
C ILE A 23 5.69 -5.63 2.52
N ALA A 24 6.60 -6.61 2.40
CA ALA A 24 7.89 -6.63 3.09
C ALA A 24 9.04 -6.16 2.18
N LYS A 25 8.92 -6.38 0.87
CA LYS A 25 9.89 -6.00 -0.16
C LYS A 25 9.18 -5.51 -1.43
N LEU A 26 9.99 -5.03 -2.39
CA LEU A 26 9.50 -4.49 -3.65
C LEU A 26 8.69 -5.49 -4.49
N GLU A 27 9.09 -6.76 -4.47
CA GLU A 27 8.41 -7.83 -5.22
C GLU A 27 6.96 -8.00 -4.75
N ASP A 28 6.73 -7.97 -3.43
CA ASP A 28 5.38 -8.11 -2.87
C ASP A 28 4.45 -6.97 -3.32
N ALA A 29 4.97 -5.74 -3.40
CA ALA A 29 4.21 -4.60 -3.90
C ALA A 29 3.85 -4.76 -5.39
N LEU A 30 4.76 -5.33 -6.19
CA LEU A 30 4.53 -5.62 -7.60
C LEU A 30 3.46 -6.69 -7.80
N ASP A 31 3.50 -7.75 -6.99
CA ASP A 31 2.52 -8.83 -7.04
C ASP A 31 1.11 -8.30 -6.72
N ILE A 32 0.97 -7.53 -5.63
CA ILE A 32 -0.32 -6.94 -5.24
C ILE A 32 -0.83 -5.96 -6.30
N THR A 33 0.00 -5.03 -6.76
CA THR A 33 -0.40 -4.07 -7.81
C THR A 33 -0.80 -4.78 -9.10
N GLY A 34 -0.07 -5.82 -9.51
CA GLY A 34 -0.39 -6.61 -10.70
C GLY A 34 -1.75 -7.31 -10.60
N THR A 35 -2.03 -7.98 -9.47
CA THR A 35 -3.34 -8.63 -9.23
C THR A 35 -4.47 -7.62 -9.23
N LEU A 36 -4.34 -6.52 -8.48
CA LEU A 36 -5.36 -5.48 -8.42
C LEU A 36 -5.62 -4.81 -9.77
N TYR A 37 -4.55 -4.54 -10.53
CA TYR A 37 -4.63 -3.94 -11.85
C TYR A 37 -5.38 -4.85 -12.83
N TYR A 38 -5.08 -6.16 -12.81
CA TYR A 38 -5.78 -7.14 -13.65
C TYR A 38 -7.28 -7.20 -13.33
N ASP A 39 -7.64 -7.10 -12.04
CA ASP A 39 -9.02 -7.08 -11.57
C ASP A 39 -9.73 -5.73 -11.77
N GLY A 40 -9.06 -4.76 -12.40
CA GLY A 40 -9.60 -3.45 -12.75
C GLY A 40 -9.72 -2.46 -11.59
N TYR A 41 -8.96 -2.67 -10.51
CA TYR A 41 -8.84 -1.68 -9.45
C TYR A 41 -7.86 -0.57 -9.85
N ASP A 42 -8.21 0.67 -9.52
CA ASP A 42 -7.39 1.86 -9.76
C ASP A 42 -6.95 2.53 -8.45
N ARG A 43 -7.46 2.05 -7.31
CA ARG A 43 -7.16 2.57 -5.97
C ARG A 43 -7.05 1.43 -4.98
N VAL A 44 -6.17 1.60 -4.00
CA VAL A 44 -5.97 0.64 -2.91
C VAL A 44 -5.89 1.33 -1.56
N ILE A 45 -6.52 0.71 -0.56
CA ILE A 45 -6.41 1.05 0.86
C ILE A 45 -5.65 -0.09 1.53
N LEU A 46 -4.53 0.24 2.15
CA LEU A 46 -3.72 -0.65 2.97
C LEU A 46 -3.70 -0.15 4.41
N TYR A 47 -3.56 -1.06 5.36
CA TYR A 47 -3.32 -0.67 6.74
C TYR A 47 -1.83 -0.64 7.05
N GLN A 48 -1.42 0.25 7.96
CA GLN A 48 -0.03 0.39 8.41
C GLN A 48 0.60 -0.96 8.80
N LYS A 49 -0.17 -1.84 9.45
CA LYS A 49 0.25 -3.21 9.82
C LYS A 49 0.56 -4.13 8.64
N ASN A 50 0.05 -3.83 7.44
CA ASN A 50 0.29 -4.63 6.24
C ASN A 50 1.59 -4.25 5.53
N LEU A 51 2.28 -3.22 6.01
CA LEU A 51 3.58 -2.77 5.51
C LEU A 51 4.66 -3.12 6.53
N THR A 52 5.85 -3.49 6.05
CA THR A 52 7.01 -3.67 6.93
C THR A 52 7.33 -2.37 7.69
N PRO A 53 7.78 -2.43 8.96
CA PRO A 53 8.25 -1.23 9.67
C PRO A 53 9.33 -0.44 8.92
N ALA A 54 10.14 -1.12 8.11
CA ALA A 54 11.16 -0.50 7.27
C ALA A 54 10.59 0.48 6.23
N PHE A 55 9.31 0.33 5.85
CA PHE A 55 8.61 1.27 4.99
C PHE A 55 8.52 2.66 5.62
N PHE A 56 8.37 2.74 6.94
CA PHE A 56 8.22 4.02 7.64
C PHE A 56 9.57 4.64 8.03
N ASP A 57 10.67 3.87 7.96
CA ASP A 57 12.02 4.40 8.03
C ASP A 57 12.51 4.78 6.62
N LEU A 58 12.38 6.06 6.28
CA LEU A 58 12.75 6.56 4.95
C LEU A 58 14.24 6.42 4.63
N LYS A 59 15.12 6.23 5.62
CA LYS A 59 16.55 5.99 5.38
C LYS A 59 16.78 4.70 4.62
N THR A 60 15.85 3.75 4.69
CA THR A 60 15.92 2.47 3.98
C THR A 60 15.66 2.61 2.48
N LYS A 61 15.03 3.72 2.04
CA LYS A 61 14.56 3.98 0.66
C LYS A 61 13.46 3.03 0.14
N ILE A 62 13.08 2.01 0.90
CA ILE A 62 12.07 1.02 0.53
C ILE A 62 10.71 1.66 0.23
N ALA A 63 10.34 2.69 0.99
CA ALA A 63 9.09 3.43 0.77
C ALA A 63 9.01 4.02 -0.65
N GLY A 64 10.09 4.66 -1.11
CA GLY A 64 10.16 5.27 -2.43
C GLY A 64 10.02 4.25 -3.54
N ASP A 65 10.75 3.13 -3.43
CA ASP A 65 10.71 2.05 -4.42
C ASP A 65 9.31 1.44 -4.53
N ILE A 66 8.64 1.21 -3.38
CA ILE A 66 7.27 0.68 -3.33
C ILE A 66 6.26 1.68 -3.91
N LEU A 67 6.27 2.94 -3.44
CA LEU A 67 5.35 3.98 -3.90
C LEU A 67 5.49 4.26 -5.40
N GLN A 68 6.71 4.11 -5.94
CA GLN A 68 6.96 4.23 -7.37
C GLN A 68 6.22 3.16 -8.18
N LYS A 69 6.03 1.94 -7.65
CA LYS A 69 5.25 0.89 -8.34
C LYS A 69 3.78 1.27 -8.47
N PHE A 70 3.16 1.71 -7.38
CA PHE A 70 1.78 2.21 -7.43
C PHE A 70 1.63 3.36 -8.45
N THR A 71 2.61 4.26 -8.51
CA THR A 71 2.63 5.34 -9.53
C THR A 71 2.78 4.81 -10.96
N GLN A 72 3.66 3.84 -11.21
CA GLN A 72 3.88 3.24 -12.53
C GLN A 72 2.61 2.59 -13.08
N TYR A 73 1.81 1.97 -12.21
CA TYR A 73 0.53 1.35 -12.57
C TYR A 73 -0.66 2.32 -12.51
N GLN A 74 -0.41 3.62 -12.31
CA GLN A 74 -1.44 4.65 -12.15
C GLN A 74 -2.46 4.33 -11.05
N MET A 75 -2.03 3.60 -10.02
CA MET A 75 -2.85 3.14 -8.92
C MET A 75 -2.64 4.05 -7.72
N SER A 76 -3.71 4.67 -7.21
CA SER A 76 -3.60 5.50 -6.00
C SER A 76 -3.54 4.62 -4.76
N ILE A 77 -2.56 4.87 -3.89
CA ILE A 77 -2.39 4.17 -2.61
C ILE A 77 -2.80 5.06 -1.44
N THR A 78 -3.58 4.52 -0.52
CA THR A 78 -3.91 5.12 0.78
C THR A 78 -3.46 4.18 1.89
N ILE A 79 -2.74 4.71 2.89
CA ILE A 79 -2.26 3.92 4.03
C ILE A 79 -2.95 4.43 5.29
N VAL A 80 -3.65 3.54 6.00
CA VAL A 80 -4.44 3.86 7.19
C VAL A 80 -3.82 3.22 8.43
N GLY A 81 -3.60 3.99 9.49
CA GLY A 81 -3.10 3.44 10.75
C GLY A 81 -2.72 4.50 11.76
N ASN A 82 -2.21 4.04 12.91
CA ASN A 82 -1.52 4.91 13.86
C ASN A 82 -0.05 4.98 13.48
N PHE A 83 0.46 6.21 13.32
CA PHE A 83 1.86 6.47 12.95
C PHE A 83 2.66 7.14 14.08
N GLU A 84 2.08 7.39 15.25
CA GLU A 84 2.74 8.03 16.40
C GLU A 84 3.99 7.29 16.86
N SER A 85 4.05 5.98 16.67
CA SER A 85 5.20 5.14 17.03
C SER A 85 6.39 5.27 16.08
N TYR A 86 6.24 5.96 14.94
CA TYR A 86 7.31 6.13 13.96
C TYR A 86 7.91 7.51 14.08
N ASP A 87 9.18 7.56 14.51
CA ASP A 87 9.97 8.79 14.68
C ASP A 87 10.53 9.28 13.33
N SER A 88 9.67 9.34 12.32
CA SER A 88 10.01 9.78 10.96
C SER A 88 9.62 11.24 10.80
N GLN A 89 10.60 12.13 10.65
CA GLN A 89 10.36 13.57 10.42
C GLN A 89 9.54 13.87 9.16
N SER A 90 9.34 12.88 8.29
CA SER A 90 8.55 13.00 7.06
C SER A 90 7.11 12.54 7.20
N LEU A 91 6.74 11.96 8.34
CA LEU A 91 5.35 11.67 8.71
C LEU A 91 4.74 12.78 9.60
N ALA A 92 5.56 13.71 10.08
CA ALA A 92 5.19 14.84 10.94
C ALA A 92 4.69 16.06 10.15
#